data_AF-A0A3B4H417-F1
#
_entry.id   AF-A0A3B4H417-F1
#
_cell.length_a   1.000
_cell.length_b   1.000
_cell.length_c   1.000
_cell.angle_alpha   90.00
_cell.angle_beta   90.00
_cell.angle_gamma   90.00
#
_symmetry.space_group_name_H-M   'P 1'
#
loop_
_entity.id
_entity.type
_entity.pdbx_description
1 polymer ?
#
loop_
_entity_poly.entity_id
_entity_poly.type
_entity_poly.pdbx_seq_one_letter_code
_entity_poly.pdbx_strand_id
1 'polypeptide(L)' 'METAGEIIKCKAAVAWEPRKPLSIEEVESAPPKAHEVPAKVLSHINCYSIHNLRNV' A
#
# COMPACT_ATOMS: atom_id res chain seq x y z
N MET A 1 -13.93 -4.37 14.29
CA MET A 1 -13.36 -5.33 13.33
C MET A 1 -11.92 -5.53 13.73
N GLU A 2 -11.66 -6.53 14.55
CA GLU A 2 -10.31 -6.95 14.93
C GLU A 2 -9.80 -7.90 13.83
N THR A 3 -8.78 -7.49 13.09
CA THR A 3 -8.07 -8.33 12.11
C THR A 3 -6.74 -8.83 12.71
N ALA A 4 -6.68 -8.98 14.04
CA ALA A 4 -5.46 -9.34 14.74
C ALA A 4 -5.08 -10.80 14.43
N GLY A 5 -4.05 -10.98 13.59
CA GLY A 5 -3.49 -12.30 13.26
C GLY A 5 -3.94 -12.90 11.92
N GLU A 6 -4.85 -12.26 11.19
CA GLU A 6 -5.26 -12.71 9.84
C GLU A 6 -4.56 -11.93 8.72
N ILE A 7 -4.44 -12.56 7.55
CA ILE A 7 -3.98 -11.90 6.33
C ILE A 7 -5.01 -10.84 5.92
N ILE A 8 -4.58 -9.60 5.73
CA ILE A 8 -5.46 -8.48 5.39
C ILE A 8 -5.43 -8.27 3.88
N LYS A 9 -6.57 -8.46 3.21
CA LYS A 9 -6.73 -8.12 1.79
C LYS A 9 -7.08 -6.65 1.64
N CYS A 10 -6.27 -5.90 0.89
CA CYS A 10 -6.52 -4.49 0.63
C CYS A 10 -6.17 -4.12 -0.82
N LYS A 11 -6.81 -3.07 -1.34
CA LYS A 11 -6.43 -2.51 -2.64
C LYS A 11 -5.26 -1.55 -2.46
N ALA A 12 -4.23 -1.72 -3.26
CA ALA A 12 -3.05 -0.87 -3.25
C ALA A 12 -2.68 -0.43 -4.67
N ALA A 13 -2.05 0.74 -4.78
CA ALA A 13 -1.44 1.20 -6.02
C ALA A 13 0.02 0.74 -6.06
N VAL A 14 0.33 -0.22 -6.91
CA VAL A 14 1.64 -0.87 -7.01
C VAL A 14 2.44 -0.30 -8.18
N ALA A 15 3.70 0.05 -7.90
CA ALA A 15 4.68 0.45 -8.91
C ALA A 15 5.52 -0.76 -9.31
N TRP A 16 5.16 -1.43 -10.39
CA TRP A 16 5.92 -2.60 -10.89
C TRP A 16 7.20 -2.22 -11.59
N GLU A 17 7.15 -1.13 -12.35
CA GLU A 17 8.27 -0.59 -13.10
C GLU A 17 8.27 0.93 -12.99
N PRO A 18 9.45 1.55 -13.07
CA PRO A 18 9.53 3.00 -13.07
C PRO A 18 8.97 3.51 -14.42
N ARG A 19 8.46 4.74 -14.48
CA ARG A 19 7.82 5.35 -15.67
C ARG A 19 6.48 4.78 -16.13
N LYS A 20 5.97 3.74 -15.47
CA LYS A 20 4.63 3.22 -15.77
C LYS A 20 3.58 3.81 -14.83
N PRO A 21 2.32 3.94 -15.28
CA PRO A 21 1.21 4.21 -14.38
C PRO A 21 1.16 3.16 -13.27
N LEU A 22 0.80 3.59 -12.06
CA LEU A 22 0.59 2.67 -10.94
C LEU A 22 -0.60 1.75 -11.24
N SER A 23 -0.43 0.46 -10.99
CA SER A 23 -1.51 -0.52 -11.12
C SER A 23 -2.30 -0.59 -9.82
N ILE A 24 -3.63 -0.51 -9.89
CA ILE A 24 -4.49 -0.69 -8.71
C ILE A 24 -4.86 -2.17 -8.63
N GLU A 25 -4.29 -2.86 -7.65
CA GLU A 25 -4.44 -4.31 -7.50
C GLU A 25 -4.76 -4.67 -6.05
N GLU A 26 -5.31 -5.87 -5.86
CA GLU A 26 -5.58 -6.41 -4.53
C GLU A 26 -4.32 -7.10 -4.00
N VAL A 27 -3.87 -6.67 -2.82
CA VAL A 27 -2.65 -7.12 -2.18
C VAL A 27 -3.00 -7.72 -0.82
N GLU A 28 -2.29 -8.78 -0.47
CA GLU A 28 -2.38 -9.44 0.82
C GLU A 28 -1.27 -8.90 1.73
N SER A 29 -1.64 -8.14 2.76
CA SER A 29 -0.72 -7.69 3.80
C SER A 29 -0.63 -8.74 4.91
N ALA A 30 0.61 -9.07 5.29
CA ALA A 30 0.86 -9.94 6.43
C ALA A 30 0.30 -9.33 7.72
N PRO A 31 -0.08 -10.17 8.71
CA PRO A 31 -0.48 -9.69 10.01
C PRO A 31 0.68 -8.97 10.71
N PRO A 32 0.40 -7.92 11.51
CA PRO A 32 1.44 -7.17 12.21
C PRO A 32 2.14 -8.05 13.24
N LYS A 33 3.46 -7.91 13.34
CA LYS A 33 4.27 -8.57 14.38
C LYS A 33 4.24 -7.77 15.69
N ALA A 34 4.89 -8.32 16.73
CA ALA A 34 5.06 -7.61 17.99
C ALA A 34 5.75 -6.26 17.76
N HIS A 35 5.14 -5.17 18.26
CA HIS A 35 5.55 -3.78 18.08
C HIS A 35 5.35 -3.19 16.68
N GLU A 36 4.63 -3.86 15.78
CA GLU A 36 4.13 -3.27 14.54
C GLU A 36 2.66 -2.85 14.71
N VAL A 37 2.28 -1.71 14.11
CA VAL A 37 0.91 -1.20 14.19
C VAL A 37 0.25 -1.30 12.81
N PRO A 38 -0.83 -2.06 12.65
CA PRO A 38 -1.57 -2.09 11.39
C PRO A 38 -2.31 -0.76 11.20
N ALA A 39 -2.08 -0.10 10.05
CA ALA A 39 -2.70 1.18 9.73
C ALA A 39 -3.75 1.02 8.63
N LYS A 40 -4.98 1.46 8.91
CA LYS A 40 -6.03 1.62 7.89
C LYS A 40 -5.93 3.02 7.28
N VAL A 41 -5.47 3.10 6.04
CA VAL A 41 -5.42 4.36 5.29
C VAL A 41 -6.84 4.74 4.86
N LEU A 42 -7.36 5.84 5.38
CA LEU A 42 -8.67 6.38 4.98
C LEU A 42 -8.56 7.23 3.71
N SER A 43 -7.52 8.07 3.67
CA SER A 43 -7.21 8.98 2.56
C SER A 43 -5.70 9.19 2.51
N HIS A 44 -5.19 9.44 1.30
CA HIS A 44 -3.80 9.84 1.09
C HIS A 44 -3.70 10.92 0.02
N ILE A 45 -2.62 11.70 0.05
CA ILE A 45 -2.33 12.76 -0.94
C ILE A 45 -1.04 12.38 -1.66
N ASN A 46 -0.97 12.66 -2.97
CA ASN A 46 0.24 12.45 -3.74
C ASN A 46 1.21 13.62 -3.51
N CYS A 47 2.45 13.31 -3.10
CA CYS A 47 3.54 14.28 -3.00
C CYS A 47 4.44 14.21 -4.23
N TYR A 48 5.14 15.30 -4.56
CA TYR A 48 6.06 15.37 -5.70
C TYR A 48 7.10 14.23 -5.74
N SER A 49 7.58 13.78 -4.57
CA SER A 49 8.50 12.64 -4.47
C SER A 49 7.90 11.34 -5.03
N ILE A 50 6.59 11.14 -4.86
CA ILE A 50 5.87 9.93 -5.32
C ILE A 50 5.47 10.09 -6.79
N HIS A 51 5.25 11.34 -7.25
CA HIS A 51 5.07 11.63 -8.68
C HIS A 51 6.30 11.23 -9.50
N ASN A 52 7.52 11.40 -8.98
CA ASN A 52 8.73 11.04 -9.72
C ASN A 52 8.84 9.55 -10.04
N LEU A 53 8.21 8.65 -9.27
CA LEU A 53 8.14 7.22 -9.62
C LEU A 53 7.41 6.96 -10.95
N ARG A 54 6.56 7.89 -11.41
CA ARG A 54 5.92 7.85 -12.73
C ARG A 54 6.82 8.37 -13.85
N ASN A 55 7.99 8.95 -13.55
CA ASN A 55 8.86 9.62 -14.52
C ASN A 55 10.35 9.18 -14.47
N VAL A 56 10.77 8.28 -13.56
CA VAL A 56 12.09 7.62 -13.61
C VAL A 56 12.14 6.38 -14.48
#